data_AF-A0A3D9I847-F1
#
_entry.id   AF-A0A3D9I847-F1
#
_cell.length_a   1.000
_cell.length_b   1.000
_cell.length_c   1.000
_cell.angle_alpha   90.00
_cell.angle_beta   90.00
_cell.angle_gamma   90.00
#
_symmetry.space_group_name_H-M   'P 1'
#
loop_
_entity.id
_entity.type
_entity.pdbx_description
1 polymer ?
#
loop_
_entity_poly.entity_id
_entity_poly.type
_entity_poly.pdbx_seq_one_letter_code
_entity_poly.pdbx_strand_id
1 'polypeptide(L)'
;MNGLCNEEVNNAVLQFANLAKRTFENGSFFKLYKIIFAYLRETEEDMTIKNPAVSFTIATFEHVLTGATECPNCRMRYQFRHSISDKDWHGIEIHCECCGDHFNYSEEKETETYYNINVMNKIASYNRRRKSLRIKTFRGDLFHKAKLVWEGDDLPVLWLNINNVRKVDEVEAFWHQCKKEVQKRNRLRRMLLDNMKTPMAQ
;
A
#
# COMPACT_ATOMS: atom_id res chain seq x y z
N MET A 1 7.26 43.53 -12.91
CA MET A 1 7.04 42.32 -12.09
C MET A 1 7.24 42.71 -10.64
N ASN A 2 6.16 42.90 -9.88
CA ASN A 2 6.26 43.09 -8.43
C ASN A 2 6.66 41.73 -7.85
N GLY A 3 7.91 41.60 -7.41
CA GLY A 3 8.34 40.42 -6.68
C GLY A 3 7.49 40.31 -5.41
N LEU A 4 6.86 39.15 -5.21
CA LEU A 4 6.23 38.81 -3.93
C LEU A 4 7.25 39.05 -2.82
N CYS A 5 6.83 39.68 -1.73
CA CYS A 5 7.76 39.93 -0.64
C CYS A 5 8.12 38.58 0.02
N ASN A 6 9.34 38.45 0.56
CA ASN A 6 9.81 37.19 1.18
C ASN A 6 8.86 36.70 2.30
N GLU A 7 8.15 37.62 2.95
CA GLU A 7 7.17 37.29 4.00
C GLU A 7 5.90 36.65 3.44
N GLU A 8 5.39 37.10 2.29
CA GLU A 8 4.24 36.51 1.60
C GLU A 8 4.53 35.08 1.14
N VAL A 9 5.73 34.87 0.59
CA VAL A 9 6.20 33.54 0.17
C VAL A 9 6.33 32.61 1.38
N ASN A 10 6.94 33.07 2.47
CA ASN A 10 7.08 32.28 3.70
C ASN A 10 5.72 31.91 4.31
N ASN A 11 4.76 32.84 4.30
CA ASN A 11 3.40 32.57 4.77
C ASN A 11 2.68 31.54 3.89
N ALA A 12 2.82 31.63 2.56
CA ALA A 12 2.26 30.65 1.64
C ALA A 12 2.86 29.25 1.84
N VAL A 13 4.18 29.16 2.01
CA VAL A 13 4.89 27.90 2.34
C VAL A 13 4.31 27.28 3.62
N LEU A 14 4.16 28.08 4.68
CA LEU A 14 3.65 27.60 5.96
C LEU A 14 2.18 27.13 5.86
N GLN A 15 1.34 27.88 5.15
CA GLN A 15 -0.05 27.48 4.92
C GLN A 15 -0.15 26.18 4.12
N PHE A 16 0.68 26.05 3.08
CA PHE A 16 0.74 24.84 2.27
C PHE A 16 1.25 23.64 3.08
N ALA A 17 2.29 23.84 3.89
CA ALA A 17 2.81 22.83 4.80
C ALA A 17 1.74 22.33 5.79
N ASN A 18 0.97 23.25 6.36
CA ASN A 18 -0.15 22.94 7.25
C ASN A 18 -1.30 22.22 6.54
N LEU A 19 -1.56 22.53 5.26
CA LEU A 19 -2.54 21.80 4.46
C LEU A 19 -2.06 20.37 4.18
N ALA A 20 -0.83 20.21 3.71
CA ALA A 20 -0.23 18.91 3.44
C ALA A 20 -0.25 18.00 4.67
N LYS A 21 0.14 18.53 5.85
CA LYS A 21 0.06 17.81 7.12
C LYS A 21 -1.35 17.31 7.44
N ARG A 22 -2.34 18.22 7.42
CA ARG A 22 -3.75 17.87 7.69
C ARG A 22 -4.29 16.84 6.71
N THR A 23 -3.97 16.97 5.42
CA THR A 23 -4.42 15.99 4.42
C THR A 23 -3.80 14.62 4.65
N PHE A 24 -2.55 14.54 5.08
CA PHE A 24 -1.91 13.28 5.46
C PHE A 24 -2.56 12.63 6.67
N GLU A 25 -2.77 13.39 7.74
CA GLU A 25 -3.45 12.91 8.96
C GLU A 25 -4.85 12.38 8.65
N ASN A 26 -5.54 12.97 7.67
CA ASN A 26 -6.85 12.53 7.18
C ASN A 26 -6.80 11.43 6.11
N GLY A 27 -5.63 10.89 5.78
CA GLY A 27 -5.47 9.83 4.77
C GLY A 27 -5.77 10.27 3.33
N SER A 28 -5.64 11.57 3.05
CA SER A 28 -5.99 12.23 1.79
C SER A 28 -4.82 12.94 1.10
N PHE A 29 -3.59 12.76 1.61
CA PHE A 29 -2.38 13.42 1.09
C PHE A 29 -2.20 13.27 -0.43
N PHE A 30 -2.38 12.05 -0.96
CA PHE A 30 -2.22 11.83 -2.40
C PHE A 30 -3.30 12.51 -3.24
N LYS A 31 -4.47 12.82 -2.68
CA LYS A 31 -5.48 13.64 -3.37
C LYS A 31 -4.98 15.07 -3.55
N LEU A 32 -4.36 15.65 -2.51
CA LEU A 32 -3.73 16.97 -2.61
C LEU A 32 -2.61 16.96 -3.64
N TYR A 33 -1.75 15.94 -3.60
CA TYR A 33 -0.69 15.75 -4.59
C TYR A 33 -1.25 15.72 -6.02
N LYS A 34 -2.26 14.88 -6.26
CA LYS A 34 -2.94 14.76 -7.57
C LYS A 34 -3.48 16.09 -8.08
N ILE A 35 -4.20 16.83 -7.24
CA ILE A 35 -4.81 18.11 -7.63
C ILE A 35 -3.74 19.11 -8.07
N ILE A 36 -2.65 19.23 -7.31
CA ILE A 36 -1.60 20.21 -7.61
C ILE A 36 -0.83 19.82 -8.88
N PHE A 37 -0.49 18.54 -9.03
CA PHE A 37 0.22 18.08 -10.21
C PHE A 37 -0.65 18.14 -11.47
N ALA A 38 -1.95 17.82 -11.38
CA ALA A 38 -2.89 18.05 -12.47
C ALA A 38 -2.96 19.53 -12.87
N TYR A 39 -3.08 20.43 -11.90
CA TYR A 39 -3.05 21.87 -12.14
C TYR A 39 -1.76 22.31 -12.85
N LEU A 40 -0.59 21.95 -12.30
CA LEU A 40 0.71 22.30 -12.89
C LEU A 40 0.90 21.72 -14.31
N ARG A 41 0.23 20.62 -14.64
CA ARG A 41 0.25 20.04 -15.99
C ARG A 41 -0.64 20.79 -16.96
N GLU A 42 -1.83 21.19 -16.51
CA GLU A 42 -2.87 21.82 -17.33
C GLU A 42 -2.63 23.32 -17.57
N THR A 43 -2.04 24.03 -16.60
CA THR A 43 -2.00 25.50 -16.63
C THR A 43 -0.68 26.09 -17.11
N GLU A 44 0.40 25.30 -17.18
CA GLU A 44 1.74 25.83 -17.51
C GLU A 44 2.38 25.06 -18.68
N GLU A 45 2.49 25.76 -19.82
CA GLU A 45 3.19 25.29 -21.01
C GLU A 45 4.68 25.68 -20.98
N ASP A 46 5.04 26.76 -20.27
CA ASP A 46 6.42 27.20 -20.15
C ASP A 46 7.18 26.35 -19.12
N MET A 47 8.06 25.49 -19.64
CA MET A 47 8.92 24.62 -18.82
C MET A 47 9.85 25.39 -17.88
N THR A 48 10.14 26.67 -18.14
CA THR A 48 10.97 27.51 -17.26
C THR A 48 10.24 27.94 -15.98
N ILE A 49 8.90 27.93 -15.98
CA ILE A 49 8.05 28.22 -14.82
C ILE A 49 7.59 26.91 -14.17
N LYS A 50 7.20 25.94 -15.00
CA LYS A 50 6.67 24.64 -14.56
C LYS A 50 7.68 23.84 -13.73
N ASN A 51 8.92 23.71 -14.20
CA ASN A 51 9.94 22.88 -13.54
C ASN A 51 10.28 23.40 -12.13
N PRO A 52 10.50 24.72 -11.92
CA PRO A 52 10.63 25.29 -10.59
C PRO A 52 9.41 25.05 -9.70
N ALA A 53 8.18 25.22 -10.22
CA ALA A 53 6.96 25.02 -9.44
C ALA A 53 6.77 23.56 -9.00
N VAL A 54 7.05 22.61 -9.88
CA VAL A 54 7.06 21.17 -9.57
C VAL A 54 8.10 20.85 -8.51
N SER A 55 9.34 21.35 -8.69
CA SER A 55 10.44 21.13 -7.74
C SER A 55 10.12 21.68 -6.35
N PHE A 56 9.58 22.91 -6.29
CA PHE A 56 9.15 23.55 -5.06
C PHE A 56 8.03 22.76 -4.35
N THR A 57 7.06 22.26 -5.12
CA THR A 57 5.96 21.44 -4.59
C THR A 57 6.49 20.15 -3.96
N ILE A 58 7.40 19.45 -4.65
CA ILE A 58 8.02 18.20 -4.14
C ILE A 58 8.82 18.47 -2.87
N ALA A 59 9.68 19.49 -2.88
CA ALA A 59 10.49 19.85 -1.73
C ALA A 59 9.63 20.18 -0.50
N THR A 60 8.49 20.86 -0.71
CA THR A 60 7.58 21.18 0.39
C THR A 60 6.89 19.92 0.93
N PHE A 61 6.48 19.00 0.05
CA PHE A 61 5.92 17.71 0.49
C PHE A 61 6.93 16.87 1.27
N GLU A 62 8.16 16.79 0.80
CA GLU A 62 9.25 16.12 1.51
C GLU A 62 9.45 16.71 2.90
N HIS A 63 9.56 18.04 2.99
CA HIS A 63 9.75 18.74 4.26
C HIS A 63 8.62 18.44 5.27
N VAL A 64 7.36 18.47 4.81
CA VAL A 64 6.20 18.21 5.67
C VAL A 64 6.16 16.76 6.14
N LEU A 65 6.40 15.81 5.24
CA LEU A 65 6.28 14.38 5.54
C LEU A 65 7.43 13.86 6.41
N THR A 66 8.65 14.36 6.17
CA THR A 66 9.83 13.97 6.95
C THR A 66 9.97 14.76 8.26
N GLY A 67 9.50 16.02 8.30
CA GLY A 67 9.69 16.92 9.44
C GLY A 67 8.51 17.00 10.42
N ALA A 68 7.27 16.90 9.93
CA ALA A 68 6.08 17.29 10.68
C ALA A 68 5.04 16.18 10.86
N THR A 69 5.28 14.99 10.30
CA THR A 69 4.29 13.92 10.20
C THR A 69 4.84 12.62 10.78
N GLU A 70 4.04 11.99 11.64
CA GLU A 70 4.38 10.74 12.30
C GLU A 70 3.54 9.57 11.76
N CYS A 71 4.14 8.38 11.77
CA CYS A 71 3.42 7.15 11.47
C CYS A 71 2.32 6.88 12.50
N PRO A 72 1.05 6.72 12.10
CA PRO A 72 -0.03 6.47 13.04
C PRO A 72 0.11 5.13 13.77
N ASN A 73 0.92 4.20 13.25
CA ASN A 73 1.12 2.88 13.85
C ASN A 73 2.27 2.84 14.88
N CYS A 74 3.37 3.58 14.65
CA CYS A 74 4.56 3.50 15.51
C CYS A 74 5.13 4.85 15.94
N ARG A 75 4.53 5.97 15.52
CA ARG A 75 4.92 7.36 15.81
C ARG A 75 6.30 7.78 15.29
N MET A 76 6.99 6.91 14.55
CA MET A 76 8.22 7.27 13.85
C MET A 76 7.91 8.11 12.62
N ARG A 77 8.81 9.02 12.27
CA ARG A 77 8.69 9.85 11.06
C ARG A 77 8.76 8.99 9.80
N TYR A 78 8.07 9.45 8.77
CA TYR A 78 8.14 8.83 7.45
C TYR A 78 9.39 9.28 6.70
N GLN A 79 9.89 8.40 5.86
CA GLN A 79 10.84 8.71 4.79
C GLN A 79 10.07 9.04 3.53
N PHE A 80 10.59 9.98 2.74
CA PHE A 80 10.03 10.41 1.48
C PHE A 80 10.98 10.07 0.35
N ARG A 81 10.44 9.58 -0.76
CA ARG A 81 11.18 9.39 -2.00
C ARG A 81 10.35 9.88 -3.17
N HIS A 82 11.00 10.61 -4.06
CA HIS A 82 10.44 11.07 -5.32
C HIS A 82 11.24 10.44 -6.48
N SER A 83 10.53 10.04 -7.53
CA SER A 83 11.11 9.53 -8.77
C SER A 83 10.46 10.18 -9.99
N ILE A 84 11.19 10.22 -11.09
CA ILE A 84 10.74 10.74 -12.39
C ILE A 84 11.00 9.65 -13.43
N SER A 85 10.03 9.37 -14.28
CA SER A 85 10.18 8.45 -15.41
C SER A 85 10.77 9.14 -16.65
N ASP A 86 11.16 8.37 -17.66
CA ASP A 86 11.61 8.91 -18.96
C ASP A 86 10.54 9.71 -19.72
N LYS A 87 9.27 9.65 -19.26
CA LYS A 87 8.13 10.42 -19.80
C LYS A 87 7.73 11.56 -18.88
N ASP A 88 8.64 11.97 -17.99
CA ASP A 88 8.44 12.96 -16.94
C ASP A 88 7.32 12.63 -15.97
N TRP A 89 6.90 11.36 -15.81
CA TRP A 89 5.89 11.01 -14.82
C TRP A 89 6.52 10.94 -13.43
N HIS A 90 5.89 11.62 -12.48
CA HIS A 90 6.34 11.67 -11.10
C HIS A 90 5.76 10.50 -10.30
N GLY A 91 6.61 9.89 -9.47
CA GLY A 91 6.24 8.91 -8.46
C GLY A 91 6.62 9.40 -7.07
N ILE A 92 5.74 9.18 -6.10
CA ILE A 92 6.03 9.44 -4.68
C ILE A 92 5.86 8.16 -3.88
N GLU A 93 6.85 7.91 -3.04
CA GLU A 93 6.86 6.85 -2.04
C GLU A 93 7.04 7.46 -0.65
N ILE A 94 6.17 7.08 0.27
CA ILE A 94 6.22 7.47 1.68
C ILE A 94 6.29 6.18 2.49
N HIS A 95 7.37 5.98 3.24
CA HIS A 95 7.58 4.73 3.96
C HIS A 95 8.07 4.91 5.40
N CYS A 96 7.60 4.04 6.30
CA CYS A 96 8.04 4.02 7.69
C CYS A 96 8.98 2.84 7.89
N GLU A 97 10.25 3.11 8.18
CA GLU A 97 11.27 2.08 8.38
C GLU A 97 11.01 1.21 9.62
N CYS A 98 10.35 1.76 10.64
CA CYS A 98 10.10 1.06 11.90
C CYS A 98 9.01 -0.03 11.74
N CYS A 99 7.81 0.35 11.31
CA CYS A 99 6.70 -0.61 11.21
C CYS A 99 6.52 -1.20 9.81
N GLY A 100 7.17 -0.61 8.80
CA GLY A 100 7.13 -1.09 7.42
C GLY A 100 5.97 -0.56 6.57
N ASP A 101 5.18 0.41 7.04
CA ASP A 101 4.10 0.99 6.24
C ASP A 101 4.67 1.68 4.99
N HIS A 102 4.04 1.47 3.84
CA HIS A 102 4.41 2.07 2.56
C HIS A 102 3.15 2.60 1.89
N PHE A 103 3.24 3.83 1.42
CA PHE A 103 2.23 4.54 0.65
C PHE A 103 2.89 4.98 -0.65
N ASN A 104 2.28 4.67 -1.78
CA ASN A 104 2.83 5.02 -3.09
C ASN A 104 1.78 5.67 -3.96
N TYR A 105 2.21 6.66 -4.73
CA TYR A 105 1.48 7.22 -5.85
C TYR A 105 2.36 7.26 -7.09
N SER A 106 1.76 6.99 -8.24
CA SER A 106 2.40 7.05 -9.55
C SER A 106 1.47 7.80 -10.50
N GLU A 107 1.95 8.89 -11.11
CA GLU A 107 1.22 9.63 -12.13
C GLU A 107 0.86 8.74 -13.33
N GLU A 108 1.80 7.92 -13.81
CA GLU A 108 1.60 7.02 -14.95
C GLU A 108 0.32 6.17 -14.86
N LYS A 109 0.03 5.68 -13.66
CA LYS A 109 -1.07 4.75 -13.42
C LYS A 109 -2.26 5.41 -12.75
N GLU A 110 -2.10 6.65 -12.28
CA GLU A 110 -3.02 7.39 -11.41
C GLU A 110 -3.45 6.62 -10.14
N THR A 111 -2.71 5.57 -9.78
CA THR A 111 -3.04 4.65 -8.69
C THR A 111 -2.36 5.04 -7.39
N GLU A 112 -3.13 5.08 -6.33
CA GLU A 112 -2.64 5.10 -4.95
C GLU A 112 -2.57 3.67 -4.43
N THR A 113 -1.48 3.31 -3.77
CA THR A 113 -1.34 1.99 -3.16
C THR A 113 -0.82 2.10 -1.75
N TYR A 114 -1.36 1.28 -0.86
CA TYR A 114 -0.85 1.06 0.48
C TYR A 114 -0.47 -0.42 0.63
N TYR A 115 0.66 -0.67 1.28
CA TYR A 115 0.99 -1.99 1.79
C TYR A 115 1.96 -1.85 2.96
N ASN A 116 2.11 -2.93 3.73
CA ASN A 116 3.14 -3.01 4.76
C ASN A 116 4.25 -3.98 4.31
N ILE A 117 5.51 -3.54 4.24
CA ILE A 117 6.63 -4.36 3.74
C ILE A 117 6.90 -5.56 4.64
N ASN A 118 6.68 -5.45 5.95
CA ASN A 118 6.85 -6.56 6.89
C ASN A 118 5.78 -7.62 6.67
N VAL A 119 4.54 -7.21 6.37
CA VAL A 119 3.46 -8.10 5.90
C VAL A 119 3.87 -8.79 4.59
N MET A 120 4.38 -8.06 3.61
CA MET A 120 4.81 -8.64 2.32
C MET A 120 5.95 -9.64 2.49
N ASN A 121 6.94 -9.33 3.35
CA ASN A 121 8.04 -10.22 3.68
C ASN A 121 7.55 -11.50 4.36
N LYS A 122 6.57 -11.39 5.27
CA LYS A 122 5.95 -12.54 5.91
C LYS A 122 5.22 -13.44 4.90
N ILE A 123 4.45 -12.84 4.00
CA ILE A 123 3.75 -13.55 2.92
C ILE A 123 4.76 -14.30 2.03
N ALA A 124 5.83 -13.62 1.62
CA ALA A 124 6.89 -14.24 0.83
C ALA A 124 7.54 -15.42 1.58
N SER A 125 7.80 -15.29 2.88
CA SER A 125 8.32 -16.36 3.73
C SER A 125 7.41 -17.59 3.76
N TYR A 126 6.09 -17.41 3.91
CA TYR A 126 5.14 -18.52 3.86
C TYR A 126 5.09 -19.17 2.46
N ASN A 127 5.10 -18.37 1.40
CA ASN A 127 5.07 -18.88 0.03
C ASN A 127 6.34 -19.63 -0.36
N ARG A 128 7.53 -19.22 0.10
CA ARG A 128 8.78 -19.97 -0.13
C ARG A 128 8.74 -21.38 0.47
N ARG A 129 8.06 -21.55 1.62
CA ARG A 129 7.94 -22.85 2.30
C ARG A 129 6.96 -23.82 1.63
N ARG A 130 6.24 -23.39 0.57
CA ARG A 130 5.27 -24.16 -0.27
C ARG A 130 4.68 -25.39 0.41
N LYS A 131 3.84 -25.18 1.44
CA LYS A 131 3.12 -26.25 2.16
C LYS A 131 1.74 -26.49 1.54
N SER A 132 0.87 -27.17 2.26
CA SER A 132 -0.54 -27.46 1.93
C SER A 132 -1.47 -26.25 1.69
N LEU A 133 -0.92 -25.03 1.63
CA LEU A 133 -1.62 -23.75 1.51
C LEU A 133 -0.67 -22.74 0.86
N ARG A 134 -1.16 -21.97 -0.10
CA ARG A 134 -0.45 -20.84 -0.74
C ARG A 134 -1.10 -19.52 -0.35
N ILE A 135 -0.35 -18.43 -0.36
CA ILE A 135 -0.89 -17.07 -0.21
C ILE A 135 -0.83 -16.34 -1.56
N LYS A 136 -1.94 -15.75 -2.01
CA LYS A 136 -1.96 -14.75 -3.09
C LYS A 136 -2.35 -13.40 -2.53
N THR A 137 -1.72 -12.34 -3.01
CA THR A 137 -2.07 -10.96 -2.66
C THR A 137 -2.96 -10.37 -3.74
N PHE A 138 -3.89 -9.52 -3.35
CA PHE A 138 -4.64 -8.71 -4.29
C PHE A 138 -4.73 -7.27 -3.76
N ARG A 139 -4.84 -6.33 -4.70
CA ARG A 139 -5.03 -4.90 -4.44
C ARG A 139 -6.40 -4.54 -5.00
N GLY A 140 -7.36 -4.22 -4.14
CA GLY A 140 -8.72 -3.89 -4.57
C GLY A 140 -9.71 -3.75 -3.41
N ASP A 141 -10.93 -3.38 -3.73
CA ASP A 141 -11.98 -2.98 -2.77
C ASP A 141 -12.72 -4.16 -2.13
N LEU A 142 -12.15 -5.36 -2.14
CA LEU A 142 -12.75 -6.47 -1.41
C LEU A 142 -12.82 -6.12 0.08
N PHE A 143 -14.05 -6.06 0.58
CA PHE A 143 -14.36 -5.77 1.98
C PHE A 143 -13.64 -6.74 2.95
N HIS A 144 -13.45 -7.99 2.54
CA HIS A 144 -12.76 -8.99 3.36
C HIS A 144 -11.24 -8.85 3.28
N LYS A 145 -10.58 -8.76 4.45
CA LYS A 145 -9.12 -8.77 4.58
C LYS A 145 -8.47 -10.06 4.06
N ALA A 146 -9.18 -11.18 4.18
CA ALA A 146 -8.66 -12.49 3.83
C ALA A 146 -9.80 -13.41 3.37
N LYS A 147 -9.50 -14.31 2.43
CA LYS A 147 -10.42 -15.36 1.97
C LYS A 147 -9.67 -16.63 1.61
N LEU A 148 -10.17 -17.78 2.04
CA LEU A 148 -9.68 -19.09 1.60
C LEU A 148 -10.44 -19.55 0.35
N VAL A 149 -9.72 -19.91 -0.70
CA VAL A 149 -10.28 -20.31 -2.00
C VAL A 149 -9.66 -21.65 -2.42
N TRP A 150 -10.46 -22.50 -3.06
CA TRP A 150 -10.01 -23.73 -3.72
C TRP A 150 -10.11 -23.52 -5.22
N GLU A 151 -8.97 -23.34 -5.88
CA GLU A 151 -8.88 -23.14 -7.33
C GLU A 151 -8.58 -24.49 -7.99
N GLY A 152 -9.61 -25.28 -8.29
CA GLY A 152 -9.45 -26.59 -8.96
C GLY A 152 -8.70 -27.64 -8.13
N ASP A 153 -7.85 -28.42 -8.80
CA ASP A 153 -7.03 -29.49 -8.19
C ASP A 153 -5.73 -28.99 -7.54
N ASP A 154 -5.44 -27.69 -7.65
CA ASP A 154 -4.28 -27.07 -7.04
C ASP A 154 -4.39 -26.96 -5.51
N LEU A 155 -3.28 -26.59 -4.87
CA LEU A 155 -3.27 -26.24 -3.45
C LEU A 155 -4.28 -25.12 -3.14
N PRO A 156 -5.01 -25.21 -2.02
CA PRO A 156 -5.88 -24.12 -1.60
C PRO A 156 -5.08 -22.83 -1.43
N VAL A 157 -5.73 -21.70 -1.70
CA VAL A 157 -5.11 -20.39 -1.74
C VAL A 157 -5.78 -19.47 -0.72
N LEU A 158 -4.99 -18.92 0.18
CA LEU A 158 -5.36 -17.80 1.03
C LEU A 158 -5.13 -16.51 0.25
N TRP A 159 -6.21 -15.85 -0.15
CA TRP A 159 -6.19 -14.52 -0.74
C TRP A 159 -6.14 -13.48 0.38
N LEU A 160 -5.18 -12.55 0.32
CA LEU A 160 -5.05 -11.44 1.27
C LEU A 160 -5.20 -10.08 0.57
N ASN A 161 -6.07 -9.23 1.12
CA ASN A 161 -6.18 -7.83 0.72
C ASN A 161 -5.04 -7.04 1.36
N ILE A 162 -3.98 -6.78 0.60
CA ILE A 162 -2.81 -6.08 1.16
C ILE A 162 -3.07 -4.59 1.44
N ASN A 163 -4.16 -4.02 0.92
CA ASN A 163 -4.59 -2.68 1.27
C ASN A 163 -5.17 -2.62 2.69
N ASN A 164 -5.70 -3.75 3.20
CA ASN A 164 -6.41 -3.80 4.49
C ASN A 164 -5.68 -4.62 5.57
N VAL A 165 -4.71 -5.46 5.19
CA VAL A 165 -3.86 -6.19 6.14
C VAL A 165 -2.65 -5.32 6.49
N ARG A 166 -2.60 -4.84 7.73
CA ARG A 166 -1.61 -3.83 8.16
C ARG A 166 -0.52 -4.41 9.06
N LYS A 167 -0.79 -5.54 9.74
CA LYS A 167 0.13 -6.15 10.71
C LYS A 167 0.51 -7.57 10.33
N VAL A 168 1.73 -7.96 10.69
CA VAL A 168 2.25 -9.32 10.49
C VAL A 168 1.38 -10.35 11.21
N ASP A 169 0.93 -10.04 12.43
CA ASP A 169 0.11 -10.94 13.24
C ASP A 169 -1.23 -11.28 12.57
N GLU A 170 -1.81 -10.36 11.78
CA GLU A 170 -3.02 -10.64 11.00
C GLU A 170 -2.75 -11.72 9.95
N VAL A 171 -1.61 -11.65 9.26
CA VAL A 171 -1.19 -12.68 8.29
C VAL A 171 -1.03 -14.02 8.97
N GLU A 172 -0.40 -14.07 10.14
CA GLU A 172 -0.22 -15.29 10.91
C GLU A 172 -1.55 -15.90 11.33
N ALA A 173 -2.45 -15.07 11.88
CA ALA A 173 -3.79 -15.50 12.30
C ALA A 173 -4.58 -16.11 11.13
N PHE A 174 -4.63 -15.42 9.99
CA PHE A 174 -5.31 -15.93 8.78
C PHE A 174 -4.68 -17.22 8.27
N TRP A 175 -3.35 -17.29 8.25
CA TRP A 175 -2.62 -18.50 7.85
C TRP A 175 -2.97 -19.70 8.74
N HIS A 176 -2.93 -19.53 10.05
CA HIS A 176 -3.23 -20.60 11.00
C HIS A 176 -4.69 -21.05 10.92
N GLN A 177 -5.62 -20.10 10.82
CA GLN A 177 -7.05 -20.40 10.63
C GLN A 177 -7.29 -21.21 9.35
N CYS A 178 -6.76 -20.74 8.22
CA CYS A 178 -6.95 -21.42 6.94
C CYS A 178 -6.29 -22.80 6.93
N LYS A 179 -5.12 -22.95 7.54
CA LYS A 179 -4.44 -24.24 7.63
C LYS A 179 -5.26 -25.27 8.41
N LYS A 180 -5.92 -24.86 9.50
CA LYS A 180 -6.83 -25.74 10.25
C LYS A 180 -8.00 -26.20 9.39
N GLU A 181 -8.62 -25.29 8.62
CA GLU A 181 -9.71 -25.64 7.71
C GLU A 181 -9.27 -26.59 6.59
N VAL A 182 -8.09 -26.37 6.01
CA VAL A 182 -7.51 -27.29 5.02
C VAL A 182 -7.29 -28.68 5.61
N GLN A 183 -6.74 -28.77 6.83
CA GLN A 183 -6.53 -30.05 7.52
C GLN A 183 -7.86 -30.77 7.80
N LYS A 184 -8.88 -30.03 8.26
CA LYS A 184 -10.23 -30.56 8.49
C LYS A 184 -10.82 -31.14 7.21
N ARG A 185 -10.77 -30.39 6.10
CA ARG A 185 -11.28 -30.84 4.80
C ARG A 185 -10.52 -32.06 4.27
N ASN A 186 -9.21 -32.11 4.43
CA ASN A 186 -8.39 -33.26 4.02
C ASN A 186 -8.67 -34.50 4.87
N ARG A 187 -8.98 -34.34 6.17
CA ARG A 187 -9.41 -35.46 7.03
C ARG A 187 -10.75 -36.00 6.56
N LEU A 188 -11.74 -35.13 6.31
CA LEU A 188 -13.06 -35.53 5.81
C LEU A 188 -12.97 -36.24 4.45
N ARG A 189 -12.16 -35.72 3.52
CA ARG A 189 -11.94 -36.35 2.21
C ARG A 189 -11.38 -37.77 2.34
N ARG A 190 -10.42 -37.99 3.24
CA ARG A 190 -9.86 -39.33 3.50
C ARG A 190 -10.91 -40.28 4.05
N MET A 191 -11.67 -39.86 5.07
CA MET A 191 -12.75 -40.68 5.64
C MET A 191 -13.80 -41.08 4.59
N LEU A 192 -14.18 -40.15 3.69
CA LEU A 192 -15.10 -40.46 2.60
C LEU A 192 -14.52 -41.48 1.62
N LEU A 193 -13.25 -41.33 1.23
CA LEU A 193 -12.58 -42.27 0.32
C LEU A 193 -12.40 -43.66 0.95
N ASP A 194 -12.11 -43.73 2.25
CA ASP A 194 -11.95 -45.00 2.96
C ASP A 194 -13.31 -45.72 3.09
N ASN A 195 -14.40 -44.98 3.36
CA ASN A 195 -15.76 -45.54 3.38
C ASN A 195 -16.20 -46.06 2.00
N MET A 196 -15.79 -45.43 0.90
CA MET A 196 -16.10 -45.90 -0.46
C MET A 196 -15.30 -47.14 -0.89
N LYS A 197 -14.18 -47.44 -0.24
CA LYS A 197 -13.36 -48.62 -0.52
C LYS A 197 -13.77 -49.86 0.26
N THR A 198 -14.67 -49.74 1.23
CA THR A 198 -15.18 -50.88 1.99
C THR A 198 -16.32 -51.50 1.18
N PRO A 199 -16.17 -52.68 0.56
CA PRO A 199 -17.29 -53.34 -0.09
C PRO A 199 -18.33 -53.64 0.99
N MET A 200 -19.61 -53.39 0.71
CA MET A 200 -20.67 -53.97 1.51
C MET A 200 -20.49 -55.49 1.47
N ALA A 201 -19.92 -56.05 2.53
CA ALA A 201 -19.97 -57.48 2.77
C ALA A 201 -21.45 -57.82 3.03
N GLN A 202 -22.08 -58.37 2.00
CA GLN A 202 -23.34 -59.12 2.11
C GLN A 202 -22.99 -60.58 2.40
#